data_AF-A0A327GVR7-F1
#
_entry.id   AF-A0A327GVR7-F1
#
_cell.length_a   1.000
_cell.length_b   1.000
_cell.length_c   1.000
_cell.angle_alpha   90.00
_cell.angle_beta   90.00
_cell.angle_gamma   90.00
#
_symmetry.space_group_name_H-M   'P 1'
#
loop_
_entity.id
_entity.type
_entity.pdbx_description
1 polymer ?
#
loop_
_entity_poly.entity_id
_entity_poly.type
_entity_poly.pdbx_seq_one_letter_code
_entity_poly.pdbx_strand_id
1 'polypeptide(L)'
;MSEEELPDWVVSTEEGGDDFSKIDTDGDGKISREEFEAAMGKAPLLTGDVNALKEAAGNQGESLFQPLDEIKKPMNSNLQFFLGTIVYPIGVLILAWLFSGIFYATGSYELGDLASFGVVGIGYVGGAAWGFSSGHSSFAWGVLASLIILPGLMFGLLFGFCMLMISTGNGL
;
A
#
# COMPACT_ATOMS: atom_id res chain seq x y z
N MET A 1 39.19 -42.35 -40.96
CA MET A 1 39.38 -42.16 -39.50
C MET A 1 38.53 -40.96 -39.16
N SER A 2 37.61 -41.13 -38.21
CA SER A 2 36.39 -40.34 -38.01
C SER A 2 36.62 -38.85 -37.77
N GLU A 3 36.00 -38.02 -38.60
CA GLU A 3 35.71 -36.62 -38.30
C GLU A 3 34.54 -36.63 -37.31
N GLU A 4 34.84 -36.33 -36.05
CA GLU A 4 33.87 -36.20 -34.97
C GLU A 4 33.20 -34.82 -35.14
N GLU A 5 32.00 -34.79 -35.71
CA GLU A 5 31.20 -33.57 -35.87
C GLU A 5 30.88 -32.99 -34.48
N LEU A 6 31.48 -31.84 -34.17
CA LEU A 6 31.23 -31.12 -32.93
C LEU A 6 29.78 -30.59 -32.89
N PRO A 7 29.10 -30.62 -31.73
CA PRO A 7 27.69 -30.28 -31.62
C PRO A 7 27.42 -28.79 -31.84
N ASP A 8 26.26 -28.50 -32.44
CA ASP A 8 25.75 -27.20 -32.94
C ASP A 8 25.66 -26.04 -31.92
N TRP A 9 26.02 -26.27 -30.66
CA TRP A 9 26.08 -25.25 -29.62
C TRP A 9 27.50 -24.71 -29.39
N VAL A 10 28.51 -25.27 -30.07
CA VAL A 10 29.86 -24.70 -30.11
C VAL A 10 29.83 -23.49 -31.03
N VAL A 11 29.55 -22.32 -30.44
CA VAL A 11 29.70 -21.02 -31.09
C VAL A 11 31.16 -20.86 -31.51
N SER A 12 31.44 -20.87 -32.80
CA SER A 12 32.67 -20.32 -33.35
C SER A 12 32.70 -18.82 -33.01
N THR A 13 33.57 -18.46 -32.06
CA THR A 13 33.68 -17.12 -31.45
C THR A 13 34.29 -16.10 -32.40
N GLU A 14 33.65 -15.87 -33.54
CA GLU A 14 34.14 -14.96 -34.58
C GLU A 14 33.28 -13.69 -34.68
N GLU A 15 32.05 -13.67 -34.14
CA GLU A 15 31.15 -12.49 -34.25
C GLU A 15 30.81 -11.80 -32.92
N GLY A 16 31.27 -12.33 -31.78
CA GLY A 16 31.20 -11.66 -30.47
C GLY A 16 32.49 -10.98 -30.04
N GLY A 17 33.54 -11.06 -30.86
CA GLY A 17 34.92 -10.68 -30.50
C GLY A 17 35.24 -9.19 -30.62
N ASP A 18 34.55 -8.45 -31.49
CA ASP A 18 35.05 -7.14 -31.91
C ASP A 18 35.03 -6.07 -30.81
N ASP A 19 34.08 -6.14 -29.89
CA ASP A 19 33.99 -5.13 -28.81
C ASP A 19 34.69 -5.60 -27.53
N PHE A 20 34.81 -6.91 -27.33
CA PHE A 20 35.57 -7.47 -26.21
C PHE A 20 37.07 -7.31 -26.44
N SER A 21 37.56 -7.62 -27.66
CA SER A 21 38.96 -7.47 -28.05
C SER A 21 39.44 -6.01 -28.17
N LYS A 22 38.52 -5.04 -28.19
CA LYS A 22 38.87 -3.60 -28.12
C LYS A 22 39.07 -3.11 -26.69
N ILE A 23 38.53 -3.81 -25.70
CA ILE A 23 38.59 -3.46 -24.28
C ILE A 23 39.70 -4.25 -23.59
N ASP A 24 39.77 -5.55 -23.87
CA ASP A 24 40.86 -6.44 -23.49
C ASP A 24 42.14 -6.02 -24.24
N THR A 25 42.95 -5.20 -23.57
CA THR A 25 44.10 -4.53 -24.20
C THR A 25 45.34 -5.42 -24.16
N ASP A 26 45.40 -6.35 -23.20
CA ASP A 26 46.49 -7.31 -23.06
C ASP A 26 46.21 -8.67 -23.71
N GLY A 27 44.97 -8.92 -24.14
CA GLY A 27 44.56 -10.06 -24.96
C GLY A 27 44.53 -11.38 -24.18
N ASP A 28 44.39 -11.32 -22.86
CA ASP A 28 44.38 -12.50 -21.98
C ASP A 28 43.01 -13.21 -21.94
N GLY A 29 42.02 -12.65 -22.65
CA GLY A 29 40.65 -13.16 -22.75
C GLY A 29 39.78 -12.82 -21.54
N LYS A 30 40.22 -11.92 -20.67
CA LYS A 30 39.48 -11.39 -19.53
C LYS A 30 39.53 -9.86 -19.55
N ILE A 31 38.60 -9.23 -18.85
CA ILE A 31 38.61 -7.78 -18.66
C ILE A 31 38.91 -7.50 -17.19
N SER A 32 40.08 -6.94 -16.93
CA SER A 32 40.45 -6.45 -15.60
C SER A 32 39.69 -5.17 -15.23
N ARG A 33 39.67 -4.83 -13.94
CA ARG A 33 38.93 -3.64 -13.46
C ARG A 33 39.49 -2.36 -14.08
N GLU A 34 40.79 -2.33 -14.28
CA GLU A 34 41.53 -1.20 -14.83
C GLU A 34 41.23 -1.01 -16.34
N GLU A 35 41.11 -2.10 -17.09
CA GLU A 35 40.71 -2.07 -18.52
C GLU A 35 39.25 -1.65 -18.68
N PHE A 36 38.38 -2.10 -17.77
CA PHE A 36 36.99 -1.68 -17.73
C PHE A 36 36.84 -0.18 -17.46
N GLU A 37 37.61 0.38 -16.52
CA GLU A 37 37.62 1.82 -16.23
C GLU A 37 38.17 2.64 -17.40
N ALA A 38 39.22 2.17 -18.07
CA ALA A 38 39.79 2.83 -19.26
C ALA A 38 38.81 2.84 -20.45
N ALA A 39 38.03 1.77 -20.62
CA ALA A 39 36.97 1.69 -21.61
C ALA A 39 35.76 2.58 -21.25
N MET A 40 35.33 2.62 -19.98
CA MET A 40 34.24 3.49 -19.53
C MET A 40 34.57 4.98 -19.62
N GLY A 41 35.83 5.36 -19.45
CA GLY A 41 36.27 6.75 -19.63
C GLY A 41 36.19 7.26 -21.08
N LYS A 42 36.12 6.35 -22.06
CA LYS A 42 36.01 6.65 -23.50
C LYS A 42 34.66 6.27 -24.11
N ALA A 43 33.88 5.44 -23.43
CA ALA A 43 32.51 5.16 -23.82
C ALA A 43 31.69 6.46 -23.72
N PRO A 44 30.83 6.77 -24.71
CA PRO A 44 29.82 7.79 -24.51
C PRO A 44 28.95 7.31 -23.35
N LEU A 45 29.17 7.89 -22.17
CA LEU A 45 28.25 7.71 -21.04
C LEU A 45 26.84 7.99 -21.56
N LEU A 46 25.85 7.26 -21.04
CA LEU A 46 24.43 7.42 -21.36
C LEU A 46 23.86 8.76 -20.86
N THR A 47 24.56 9.86 -21.15
CA THR A 47 24.09 11.24 -21.09
C THR A 47 23.28 11.61 -22.34
N GLY A 48 23.15 10.67 -23.30
CA GLY A 48 22.24 10.76 -24.42
C GLY A 48 20.80 10.58 -23.97
N ASP A 49 19.97 11.55 -24.32
CA ASP A 49 18.53 11.62 -24.12
C ASP A 49 17.85 10.24 -24.03
N VAL A 50 17.36 9.90 -22.83
CA VAL A 50 16.69 8.62 -22.53
C VAL A 50 15.43 8.40 -23.37
N ASN A 51 14.95 9.43 -24.07
CA ASN A 51 13.88 9.33 -25.04
C ASN A 51 14.24 8.41 -26.23
N ALA A 52 15.51 8.36 -26.66
CA ALA A 52 15.93 7.46 -27.73
C ALA A 52 15.91 5.98 -27.29
N LEU A 53 16.18 5.70 -26.02
CA LEU A 53 16.05 4.36 -25.44
C LEU A 53 14.58 3.95 -25.26
N LYS A 54 13.69 4.93 -24.97
CA LYS A 54 12.25 4.72 -24.89
C LYS A 54 11.64 4.41 -26.26
N GLU A 55 12.14 5.03 -27.33
CA GLU A 55 11.73 4.72 -28.71
C GLU A 55 12.30 3.37 -29.19
N ALA A 56 13.55 3.03 -28.84
CA ALA A 56 14.17 1.75 -29.21
C ALA A 56 13.59 0.54 -28.44
N ALA A 57 13.12 0.73 -27.20
CA ALA A 57 12.53 -0.33 -26.40
C ALA A 57 11.08 -0.70 -26.81
N GLY A 58 10.44 0.12 -27.63
CA GLY A 58 9.02 -0.05 -27.98
C GLY A 58 8.10 -0.14 -26.75
N ASN A 59 6.81 -0.43 -26.98
CA ASN A 59 5.77 -0.52 -25.95
C ASN A 59 5.98 -1.61 -24.85
N GLN A 60 7.15 -2.23 -24.76
CA GLN A 60 7.48 -3.24 -23.73
C GLN A 60 8.41 -2.70 -22.62
N GLY A 61 9.06 -1.55 -22.83
CA GLY A 61 9.97 -0.92 -21.87
C GLY A 61 9.30 -0.21 -20.69
N GLU A 62 7.98 -0.09 -20.67
CA GLU A 62 7.21 0.55 -19.59
C GLU A 62 7.20 -0.28 -18.29
N SER A 63 7.66 -1.53 -18.33
CA SER A 63 7.55 -2.49 -17.22
C SER A 63 8.81 -2.67 -16.37
N LEU A 64 9.98 -2.18 -16.80
CA LEU A 64 11.26 -2.48 -16.13
C LEU A 64 11.73 -1.41 -15.14
N PHE A 65 11.16 -0.21 -15.20
CA PHE A 65 11.43 0.89 -14.26
C PHE A 65 10.12 1.52 -13.80
N GLN A 66 9.31 0.77 -13.06
CA GLN A 66 8.25 1.39 -12.25
C GLN A 66 8.91 2.03 -11.02
N PRO A 67 8.76 3.35 -10.81
CA PRO A 67 9.13 3.96 -9.52
C PRO A 67 8.44 3.18 -8.40
N LEU A 68 9.17 2.81 -7.34
CA LEU A 68 8.60 2.13 -6.15
C LEU A 68 7.48 2.94 -5.47
N ASP A 69 7.34 4.19 -5.90
CA ASP A 69 6.36 5.21 -5.59
C ASP A 69 4.93 4.80 -6.07
N GLU A 70 4.82 4.01 -7.14
CA GLU A 70 3.53 3.64 -7.76
C GLU A 70 2.79 2.48 -7.05
N ILE A 71 3.41 1.79 -6.10
CA ILE A 71 2.75 0.68 -5.38
C ILE A 71 1.79 1.17 -4.29
N LYS A 72 1.86 2.44 -3.86
CA LYS A 72 0.90 3.00 -2.90
C LYS A 72 -0.25 3.72 -3.60
N LYS A 73 -1.09 2.95 -4.31
CA LYS A 73 -2.42 3.46 -4.72
C LYS A 73 -3.21 3.80 -3.45
N PRO A 74 -3.48 5.08 -3.15
CA PRO A 74 -4.26 5.42 -1.96
C PRO A 74 -5.64 4.79 -2.09
N MET A 75 -6.11 4.16 -1.02
CA MET A 75 -7.44 3.56 -0.96
C MET A 75 -8.50 4.62 -1.31
N ASN A 76 -9.53 4.25 -2.06
CA ASN A 76 -10.59 5.18 -2.48
C ASN A 76 -11.12 6.00 -1.30
N SER A 77 -11.23 7.33 -1.46
CA SER A 77 -11.72 8.27 -0.44
C SER A 77 -13.07 7.86 0.16
N ASN A 78 -13.97 7.30 -0.65
CA ASN A 78 -15.28 6.81 -0.17
C ASN A 78 -15.13 5.59 0.76
N LEU A 79 -14.16 4.72 0.48
CA LEU A 79 -13.88 3.56 1.32
C LEU A 79 -13.23 3.98 2.64
N GLN A 80 -12.33 4.97 2.61
CA GLN A 80 -11.76 5.56 3.84
C GLN A 80 -12.84 6.19 4.72
N PHE A 81 -13.76 6.94 4.11
CA PHE A 81 -14.91 7.52 4.81
C PHE A 81 -15.78 6.44 5.45
N PHE A 82 -16.17 5.40 4.68
CA PHE A 82 -16.97 4.29 5.20
C PHE A 82 -16.27 3.55 6.35
N LEU A 83 -14.97 3.33 6.22
CA LEU A 83 -14.16 2.71 7.27
C LEU A 83 -14.18 3.56 8.55
N GLY A 84 -14.10 4.89 8.40
CA GLY A 84 -14.22 5.84 9.52
C GLY A 84 -15.63 5.88 10.13
N THR A 85 -16.69 5.79 9.31
CA THR A 85 -18.06 5.95 9.80
C THR A 85 -18.64 4.69 10.43
N ILE A 86 -18.31 3.50 9.90
CA ILE A 86 -18.93 2.24 10.35
C ILE A 86 -17.92 1.34 11.03
N VAL A 87 -16.78 1.07 10.40
CA VAL A 87 -15.82 0.07 10.91
C VAL A 87 -15.11 0.59 12.16
N TYR A 88 -14.71 1.86 12.17
CA TYR A 88 -14.03 2.49 13.28
C TYR A 88 -14.83 2.49 14.60
N PRO A 89 -16.08 2.98 14.66
CA PRO A 89 -16.83 3.00 15.92
C PRO A 89 -17.07 1.58 16.45
N ILE A 90 -17.29 0.60 15.58
CA ILE A 90 -17.41 -0.80 15.96
C ILE A 90 -16.10 -1.30 16.58
N GLY A 91 -14.96 -1.01 15.95
CA GLY A 91 -13.64 -1.37 16.47
C GLY A 91 -13.34 -0.76 17.84
N VAL A 92 -13.67 0.51 18.05
CA VAL A 92 -13.51 1.19 19.35
C VAL A 92 -14.41 0.57 20.42
N LEU A 93 -15.65 0.20 20.09
CA LEU A 93 -16.56 -0.46 21.02
C LEU A 93 -16.11 -1.87 21.40
N ILE A 94 -15.60 -2.64 20.43
CA ILE A 94 -15.03 -3.97 20.70
C ILE A 94 -13.80 -3.83 21.61
N LEU A 95 -12.92 -2.86 21.34
CA LEU A 95 -11.76 -2.60 22.18
C LEU A 95 -12.16 -2.20 23.59
N ALA A 96 -13.15 -1.31 23.73
CA ALA A 96 -13.68 -0.91 25.03
C ALA A 96 -14.29 -2.11 25.77
N TRP A 97 -15.03 -2.98 25.08
CA TRP A 97 -15.62 -4.19 25.65
C TRP A 97 -14.55 -5.17 26.15
N LEU A 98 -13.50 -5.42 25.36
CA LEU A 98 -12.37 -6.25 25.75
C LEU A 98 -11.61 -5.66 26.96
N PHE A 99 -11.37 -4.35 26.93
CA PHE A 99 -10.66 -3.67 28.01
C PHE A 99 -11.46 -3.71 29.31
N SER A 100 -12.77 -3.43 29.24
CA SER A 100 -13.69 -3.55 30.36
C SER A 100 -13.69 -4.95 30.97
N GLY A 101 -13.69 -6.00 30.13
CA GLY A 101 -13.66 -7.40 30.58
C GLY A 101 -12.50 -7.73 31.53
N ILE A 102 -11.34 -7.10 31.35
CA ILE A 102 -10.18 -7.26 32.24
C ILE A 102 -10.47 -6.69 33.64
N PHE A 103 -11.10 -5.51 33.70
CA PHE A 103 -11.46 -4.87 34.98
C PHE A 103 -12.58 -5.61 35.70
N TYR A 104 -13.57 -6.11 34.95
CA TYR A 104 -14.62 -6.99 35.49
C TYR A 104 -14.03 -8.25 36.11
N ALA A 105 -13.06 -8.89 35.45
CA ALA A 105 -12.38 -10.07 35.97
C ALA A 105 -11.56 -9.80 37.24
N THR A 106 -11.11 -8.56 37.44
CA THR A 106 -10.29 -8.14 38.58
C THR A 106 -11.15 -7.61 39.75
N GLY A 107 -12.49 -7.62 39.63
CA GLY A 107 -13.40 -7.11 40.65
C GLY A 107 -13.41 -5.58 40.79
N SER A 108 -12.83 -4.87 39.82
CA SER A 108 -12.67 -3.40 39.84
C SER A 108 -13.67 -2.74 38.89
N TYR A 109 -14.96 -2.93 39.16
CA TYR A 109 -16.05 -2.56 38.24
C TYR A 109 -16.12 -1.06 37.97
N GLU A 110 -16.03 -0.23 39.02
CA GLU A 110 -16.11 1.24 38.91
C GLU A 110 -14.96 1.82 38.08
N LEU A 111 -13.74 1.28 38.26
CA LEU A 111 -12.59 1.67 37.45
C LEU A 111 -12.72 1.14 36.01
N GLY A 112 -13.31 -0.04 35.83
CA GLY A 112 -13.58 -0.61 34.51
C GLY A 112 -14.52 0.24 33.67
N ASP A 113 -15.61 0.74 34.27
CA ASP A 113 -16.56 1.60 33.57
C ASP A 113 -15.93 2.94 33.19
N LEU A 114 -15.24 3.61 34.13
CA LEU A 114 -14.53 4.86 33.85
C LEU A 114 -13.46 4.69 32.77
N ALA A 115 -12.67 3.61 32.86
CA ALA A 115 -11.65 3.30 31.88
C ALA A 115 -12.25 3.02 30.50
N SER A 116 -13.42 2.37 30.43
CA SER A 116 -14.13 2.12 29.18
C SER A 116 -14.58 3.43 28.51
N PHE A 117 -15.14 4.38 29.28
CA PHE A 117 -15.44 5.71 28.76
C PHE A 117 -14.19 6.45 28.30
N GLY A 118 -13.08 6.30 29.02
CA GLY A 118 -11.77 6.82 28.63
C GLY A 118 -11.29 6.24 27.29
N VAL A 119 -11.38 4.92 27.11
CA VAL A 119 -11.01 4.22 25.86
C VAL A 119 -11.84 4.71 24.69
N VAL A 120 -13.16 4.85 24.87
CA VAL A 120 -14.04 5.36 23.80
C VAL A 120 -13.72 6.82 23.49
N GLY A 121 -13.61 7.68 24.51
CA GLY A 121 -13.33 9.11 24.33
C GLY A 121 -11.97 9.38 23.68
N ILE A 122 -10.91 8.77 24.22
CA ILE A 122 -9.54 8.85 23.66
C ILE A 122 -9.50 8.20 22.29
N GLY A 123 -10.20 7.08 22.10
CA GLY A 123 -10.33 6.42 20.81
C GLY A 123 -10.87 7.36 19.75
N TYR A 124 -12.01 8.01 19.97
CA TYR A 124 -12.59 8.91 18.97
C TYR A 124 -11.70 10.13 18.66
N VAL A 125 -11.17 10.78 19.69
CA VAL A 125 -10.30 11.96 19.52
C VAL A 125 -8.98 11.57 18.84
N GLY A 126 -8.35 10.50 19.30
CA GLY A 126 -7.10 9.98 18.76
C GLY A 126 -7.26 9.47 17.33
N GLY A 127 -8.35 8.78 17.01
CA GLY A 127 -8.64 8.31 15.66
C GLY A 127 -8.85 9.44 14.67
N ALA A 128 -9.59 10.48 15.06
CA ALA A 128 -9.77 11.66 14.22
C ALA A 128 -8.44 12.41 14.01
N ALA A 129 -7.68 12.66 15.09
CA ALA A 129 -6.38 13.32 15.02
C ALA A 129 -5.38 12.54 14.15
N TRP A 130 -5.34 11.21 14.30
CA TRP A 130 -4.52 10.33 13.47
C TRP A 130 -4.95 10.35 12.00
N GLY A 131 -6.26 10.38 11.73
CA GLY A 131 -6.80 10.49 10.38
C GLY A 131 -6.33 11.77 9.67
N PHE A 132 -6.32 12.90 10.37
CA PHE A 132 -5.78 14.15 9.83
C PHE A 132 -4.26 14.12 9.68
N SER A 133 -3.53 13.56 10.63
CA SER A 133 -2.06 13.50 10.60
C SER A 133 -1.50 12.55 9.53
N SER A 134 -2.25 11.54 9.12
CA SER A 134 -1.79 10.49 8.18
C SER A 134 -2.13 10.76 6.71
N GLY A 135 -2.77 11.89 6.41
CA GLY A 135 -3.23 12.25 5.06
C GLY A 135 -4.53 11.58 4.61
N HIS A 136 -5.16 10.77 5.46
CA HIS A 136 -6.44 10.12 5.20
C HIS A 136 -7.62 11.00 5.67
N SER A 137 -7.71 12.22 5.16
CA SER A 137 -8.69 13.21 5.62
C SER A 137 -10.13 12.70 5.58
N SER A 138 -10.48 11.88 4.57
CA SER A 138 -11.81 11.28 4.46
C SER A 138 -12.13 10.30 5.60
N PHE A 139 -11.13 9.60 6.13
CA PHE A 139 -11.31 8.74 7.31
C PHE A 139 -11.62 9.56 8.56
N ALA A 140 -10.89 10.66 8.80
CA ALA A 140 -11.12 11.53 9.96
C ALA A 140 -12.54 12.11 9.97
N TRP A 141 -12.99 12.62 8.81
CA TRP A 141 -14.36 13.07 8.64
C TRP A 141 -15.37 11.94 8.79
N GLY A 142 -15.03 10.72 8.39
CA GLY A 142 -15.85 9.53 8.63
C GLY A 142 -16.05 9.24 10.13
N VAL A 143 -14.98 9.33 10.92
CA VAL A 143 -15.02 9.17 12.39
C VAL A 143 -15.88 10.25 13.03
N LEU A 144 -15.69 11.51 12.65
CA LEU A 144 -16.50 12.62 13.15
C LEU A 144 -17.97 12.49 12.75
N ALA A 145 -18.23 12.08 11.51
CA ALA A 145 -19.59 11.87 11.02
C ALA A 145 -20.29 10.73 11.77
N SER A 146 -19.58 9.69 12.21
CA SER A 146 -20.16 8.59 12.98
C SER A 146 -20.83 9.05 14.28
N LEU A 147 -20.32 10.12 14.92
CA LEU A 147 -20.89 10.70 16.14
C LEU A 147 -22.30 11.30 15.94
N ILE A 148 -22.67 11.63 14.69
CA ILE A 148 -23.96 12.24 14.36
C ILE A 148 -24.83 11.24 13.59
N ILE A 149 -24.24 10.54 12.61
CA ILE A 149 -24.95 9.64 11.71
C ILE A 149 -25.47 8.41 12.45
N LEU A 150 -24.66 7.75 13.29
CA LEU A 150 -25.12 6.56 14.00
C LEU A 150 -26.29 6.85 14.95
N PRO A 151 -26.19 7.83 15.88
CA PRO A 151 -27.32 8.15 16.76
C PRO A 151 -28.51 8.71 15.98
N GLY A 152 -28.28 9.51 14.94
CA GLY A 152 -29.35 10.01 14.06
C GLY A 152 -30.10 8.90 13.33
N LEU A 153 -29.38 7.89 12.80
CA LEU A 153 -29.95 6.73 12.14
C LEU A 153 -30.70 5.84 13.13
N MET A 154 -30.14 5.63 14.34
CA MET A 154 -30.81 4.88 15.40
C MET A 154 -32.14 5.54 15.80
N PHE A 155 -32.14 6.86 15.97
CA PHE A 155 -33.33 7.63 16.30
C PHE A 155 -34.36 7.62 15.16
N GLY A 156 -33.92 7.82 13.92
CA GLY A 156 -34.79 7.77 12.74
C GLY A 156 -35.42 6.39 12.53
N LEU A 157 -34.64 5.32 12.72
CA LEU A 157 -35.13 3.93 12.63
C LEU A 157 -36.11 3.62 13.76
N LEU A 158 -35.82 4.05 15.00
CA LEU A 158 -36.74 3.90 16.12
C LEU A 158 -38.05 4.67 15.89
N PHE A 159 -37.96 5.92 15.44
CA PHE A 159 -39.13 6.73 15.13
C PHE A 159 -39.98 6.12 14.00
N GLY A 160 -39.33 5.66 12.93
CA GLY A 160 -40.00 4.95 11.84
C GLY A 160 -40.67 3.65 12.31
N PHE A 161 -40.00 2.87 13.15
CA PHE A 161 -40.56 1.67 13.76
C PHE A 161 -41.76 1.99 14.67
N CYS A 162 -41.66 3.04 15.49
CA CYS A 162 -42.77 3.51 16.33
C CYS A 162 -43.98 3.94 15.47
N MET A 163 -43.74 4.67 14.38
CA MET A 163 -44.81 5.03 13.41
C MET A 163 -45.43 3.81 12.75
N LEU A 164 -44.63 2.81 12.36
CA LEU A 164 -45.12 1.55 11.80
C LEU A 164 -46.01 0.80 12.80
N MET A 165 -45.58 0.70 14.06
CA MET A 165 -46.31 0.03 15.13
C MET A 165 -47.63 0.72 15.44
N ILE A 166 -47.66 2.05 15.49
CA ILE A 166 -48.89 2.84 15.70
C ILE A 166 -49.84 2.69 14.50
N SER A 167 -49.32 2.73 13.28
CA SER A 167 -50.13 2.56 12.06
C SER A 167 -50.71 1.15 11.94
N THR A 168 -50.03 0.13 12.45
CA THR A 168 -50.51 -1.25 12.45
C THR A 168 -51.44 -1.52 13.65
N GLY A 169 -51.28 -0.80 14.76
CA GLY A 169 -52.06 -0.95 15.99
C GLY A 169 -53.48 -0.35 15.96
N ASN A 170 -53.81 0.49 14.98
CA ASN A 170 -55.16 1.05 14.79
C ASN A 170 -56.09 0.14 13.94
N GLY A 171 -55.70 -1.12 13.71
CA GLY A 171 -56.42 -2.08 12.85
C GLY A 171 -57.08 -3.26 13.57
N LEU A 172 -57.28 -3.20 14.89
CA LEU A 172 -58.06 -4.18 15.68
C LEU A 172 -59.11 -3.47 16.53
#